data_AF-A0A1Z8RSL6-F1
#
_entry.id   AF-A0A1Z8RSL6-F1
#
_cell.length_a   1.000
_cell.length_b   1.000
_cell.length_c   1.000
_cell.angle_alpha   90.00
_cell.angle_beta   90.00
_cell.angle_gamma   90.00
#
_symmetry.space_group_name_H-M   'P 1'
#
loop_
_entity.id
_entity.type
_entity.pdbx_description
1 polymer ?
#
loop_
_entity_poly.entity_id
_entity_poly.type
_entity_poly.pdbx_seq_one_letter_code
_entity_poly.pdbx_strand_id
1 'polypeptide(L)'
;MQESFLREGLVRGILNAKGEAWVEVKNDNGYLHRYLAPWHGDGPSKGGGFDPATLARIKQLVVGNRVNVTWFLDGHLRLISVEHEMPEEQGGIFEGYVLEVGDRWIDAQNKDEGKPRRFYLKWNGGYPENGGGYDLEVLEELKNHEPTNPIRFHWSFDLRPRIDRVLTFEEVERRAFYDLDEVPPWLALPTPFEIEKPPKRDVLNPFDAVTAPPGGNPFDSVPSKNANPFDSVPTANPFEQADKKASPVNPFDATSKEKPQPPANPFDAVGEKKAANPFENLPLPNNPFDSTEK
;
A
#
# COMPACT_ATOMS: atom_id res chain seq x y z
N MET A 1 -3.26 24.59 36.60
CA MET A 1 -2.33 24.48 35.47
C MET A 1 -3.15 24.80 34.23
N GLN A 2 -2.96 25.98 33.65
CA GLN A 2 -3.83 26.46 32.58
C GLN A 2 -3.29 25.85 31.28
N GLU A 3 -4.00 24.88 30.72
CA GLU A 3 -3.68 24.31 29.42
C GLU A 3 -3.74 25.43 28.37
N SER A 4 -2.59 25.79 27.81
CA SER A 4 -2.51 26.71 26.70
C SER A 4 -3.02 25.99 25.46
N PHE A 5 -4.30 26.10 25.17
CA PHE A 5 -4.85 25.66 23.89
C PHE A 5 -4.14 26.44 22.77
N LEU A 6 -3.44 25.71 21.90
CA LEU A 6 -2.83 26.27 20.70
C LEU A 6 -3.91 27.00 19.89
N ARG A 7 -3.72 28.29 19.67
CA ARG A 7 -4.63 29.12 18.87
C ARG A 7 -4.27 29.15 17.39
N GLU A 8 -3.10 28.65 17.04
CA GLU A 8 -2.62 28.53 15.67
C GLU A 8 -1.61 27.39 15.58
N GLY A 9 -1.36 26.92 14.36
CA GLY A 9 -0.42 25.85 14.12
C GLY A 9 -0.15 25.58 12.65
N LEU A 10 0.82 24.69 12.43
CA LEU A 10 1.18 24.14 11.13
C LEU A 10 0.88 22.64 11.14
N VAL A 11 0.20 22.15 10.10
CA VAL A 11 -0.05 20.72 9.89
C VAL A 11 0.42 20.36 8.50
N ARG A 12 1.13 19.23 8.42
CA ARG A 12 1.53 18.59 7.16
C ARG A 12 0.83 17.25 7.05
N GLY A 13 0.47 16.87 5.85
CA GLY A 13 -0.18 15.59 5.62
C GLY A 13 -0.84 15.48 4.25
N ILE A 14 -1.66 14.46 4.09
CA ILE A 14 -2.34 14.13 2.85
C ILE A 14 -3.70 14.86 2.82
N LEU A 15 -3.97 15.60 1.74
CA LEU A 15 -5.30 16.18 1.52
C LEU A 15 -6.30 15.05 1.22
N ASN A 16 -7.08 14.65 2.21
CA ASN A 16 -8.01 13.54 2.11
C ASN A 16 -9.27 13.91 1.32
N ALA A 17 -9.82 15.11 1.57
CA ALA A 17 -10.99 15.62 0.90
C ALA A 17 -11.00 17.16 0.88
N LYS A 18 -11.83 17.73 0.02
CA LYS A 18 -12.09 19.18 0.02
C LYS A 18 -13.53 19.45 -0.40
N GLY A 19 -14.08 20.54 0.12
CA GLY A 19 -15.35 21.12 -0.33
C GLY A 19 -15.13 22.51 -0.93
N GLU A 20 -16.21 23.27 -1.05
CA GLU A 20 -16.13 24.65 -1.57
C GLU A 20 -15.36 25.58 -0.63
N ALA A 21 -15.59 25.45 0.68
CA ALA A 21 -15.04 26.33 1.72
C ALA A 21 -14.28 25.58 2.82
N TRP A 22 -13.86 24.34 2.59
CA TRP A 22 -13.11 23.57 3.57
C TRP A 22 -12.17 22.56 2.91
N VAL A 23 -11.14 22.16 3.66
CA VAL A 23 -10.24 21.05 3.34
C VAL A 23 -10.17 20.10 4.52
N GLU A 24 -9.95 18.82 4.25
CA GLU A 24 -9.75 17.80 5.26
C GLU A 24 -8.40 17.13 5.02
N VAL A 25 -7.53 17.20 6.03
CA VAL A 25 -6.14 16.75 5.93
C VAL A 25 -5.91 15.66 6.96
N LYS A 26 -5.40 14.52 6.47
CA LYS A 26 -4.87 13.43 7.30
C LYS A 26 -3.42 13.78 7.60
N ASN A 27 -3.11 14.13 8.85
CA ASN A 27 -1.75 14.49 9.24
C ASN A 27 -0.82 13.26 9.21
N ASP A 28 0.48 13.49 9.37
CA ASP A 28 1.49 12.42 9.32
C ASP A 28 1.33 11.35 10.42
N ASN A 29 0.58 11.65 11.49
CA ASN A 29 0.23 10.71 12.56
C ASN A 29 -1.08 9.95 12.28
N GLY A 30 -1.71 10.17 11.12
CA GLY A 30 -2.95 9.50 10.70
C GLY A 30 -4.25 10.15 11.17
N TYR A 31 -4.22 11.27 11.88
CA TYR A 31 -5.44 11.96 12.33
C TYR A 31 -6.01 12.86 11.24
N LEU A 32 -7.32 12.77 11.02
CA LEU A 32 -8.04 13.63 10.10
C LEU A 32 -8.59 14.86 10.83
N HIS A 33 -8.32 16.03 10.26
CA HIS A 33 -8.90 17.29 10.69
C HIS A 33 -9.45 18.07 9.51
N ARG A 34 -10.58 18.74 9.73
CA ARG A 34 -11.21 19.64 8.76
C ARG A 34 -10.91 21.09 9.11
N TYR A 35 -10.45 21.83 8.11
CA TYR A 35 -10.12 23.26 8.20
C TYR A 35 -11.06 24.04 7.27
N LEU A 36 -11.70 25.06 7.81
CA LEU A 36 -12.65 25.91 7.09
C LEU A 36 -11.95 27.16 6.59
N ALA A 37 -12.43 27.73 5.48
CA ALA A 37 -12.03 29.06 5.07
C ALA A 37 -12.40 30.08 6.16
N PRO A 38 -11.60 31.15 6.34
CA PRO A 38 -11.94 32.27 7.21
C PRO A 38 -13.26 32.90 6.80
N TRP A 39 -14.05 33.31 7.80
CA TRP A 39 -15.27 34.09 7.59
C TRP A 39 -14.99 35.57 7.91
N HIS A 40 -15.49 36.46 7.06
CA HIS A 40 -15.40 37.91 7.25
C HIS A 40 -16.80 38.54 7.21
N GLY A 41 -16.97 39.63 7.95
CA GLY A 41 -18.25 40.33 8.06
C GLY A 41 -19.25 39.68 9.03
N ASP A 42 -20.51 40.14 8.96
CA ASP A 42 -21.61 39.67 9.80
C ASP A 42 -22.16 38.31 9.31
N GLY A 43 -23.42 37.99 9.59
CA GLY A 43 -24.07 36.79 9.03
C GLY A 43 -24.18 36.82 7.49
N PRO A 44 -24.48 35.68 6.85
CA PRO A 44 -24.55 35.56 5.39
C PRO A 44 -25.48 36.59 4.73
N SER A 45 -26.59 36.92 5.37
CA SER A 45 -27.58 37.89 4.87
C SER A 45 -27.18 39.36 5.06
N LYS A 46 -26.07 39.63 5.77
CA LYS A 46 -25.58 40.97 6.11
C LYS A 46 -24.22 41.26 5.47
N GLY A 47 -23.91 40.58 4.36
CA GLY A 47 -22.66 40.78 3.62
C GLY A 47 -21.45 40.05 4.21
N GLY A 48 -21.66 39.12 5.14
CA GLY A 48 -20.60 38.22 5.56
C GLY A 48 -20.41 37.04 4.61
N GLY A 49 -19.19 36.54 4.51
CA GLY A 49 -18.85 35.44 3.62
C GLY A 49 -17.46 34.87 3.89
N PHE A 50 -17.18 33.75 3.23
CA PHE A 50 -15.84 33.17 3.25
C PHE A 50 -14.86 33.99 2.41
N ASP A 51 -13.62 34.05 2.85
CA ASP A 51 -12.53 34.74 2.12
C ASP A 51 -12.38 34.18 0.68
N PRO A 52 -12.67 34.98 -0.36
CA PRO A 52 -12.60 34.51 -1.75
C PRO A 52 -11.21 34.04 -2.17
N ALA A 53 -10.14 34.62 -1.62
CA ALA A 53 -8.77 34.21 -1.94
C ALA A 53 -8.49 32.79 -1.43
N THR A 54 -8.92 32.49 -0.21
CA THR A 54 -8.85 31.13 0.36
C THR A 54 -9.69 30.15 -0.44
N LEU A 55 -10.93 30.51 -0.83
CA LEU A 55 -11.76 29.64 -1.67
C LEU A 55 -11.08 29.29 -3.00
N ALA A 56 -10.44 30.27 -3.64
CA ALA A 56 -9.69 30.05 -4.88
C ALA A 56 -8.51 29.09 -4.69
N ARG A 57 -7.77 29.20 -3.57
CA ARG A 57 -6.69 28.25 -3.22
C ARG A 57 -7.24 26.84 -3.03
N ILE A 58 -8.30 26.66 -2.25
CA ILE A 58 -8.95 25.36 -2.03
C ILE A 58 -9.37 24.73 -3.37
N LYS A 59 -9.92 25.53 -4.29
CA LYS A 59 -10.34 25.05 -5.61
C LYS A 59 -9.17 24.47 -6.43
N GLN A 60 -7.97 25.03 -6.31
CA GLN A 60 -6.78 24.58 -7.04
C GLN A 60 -6.14 23.32 -6.44
N LEU A 61 -6.46 22.96 -5.19
CA LEU A 61 -5.89 21.78 -4.55
C LEU A 61 -6.34 20.49 -5.21
N VAL A 62 -5.40 19.57 -5.43
CA VAL A 62 -5.61 18.19 -5.88
C VAL A 62 -5.68 17.25 -4.68
N VAL A 63 -6.78 16.51 -4.54
CA VAL A 63 -7.01 15.53 -3.47
C VAL A 63 -6.05 14.35 -3.60
N GLY A 64 -5.52 13.90 -2.46
CA GLY A 64 -4.50 12.87 -2.33
C GLY A 64 -3.06 13.40 -2.33
N ASN A 65 -2.82 14.62 -2.78
CA ASN A 65 -1.48 15.20 -2.68
C ASN A 65 -1.19 15.63 -1.24
N ARG A 66 0.10 15.68 -0.89
CA ARG A 66 0.52 16.27 0.37
C ARG A 66 0.32 17.78 0.36
N VAL A 67 -0.01 18.34 1.52
CA VAL A 67 -0.26 19.76 1.71
C VAL A 67 0.36 20.25 3.01
N ASN A 68 0.76 21.52 3.00
CA ASN A 68 1.11 22.28 4.19
C ASN A 68 -0.07 23.20 4.52
N VAL A 69 -0.61 23.08 5.74
CA VAL A 69 -1.74 23.88 6.23
C VAL A 69 -1.29 24.67 7.44
N THR A 70 -1.37 26.00 7.34
CA THR A 70 -1.29 26.89 8.50
C THR A 70 -2.71 27.25 8.91
N TRP A 71 -3.02 27.13 10.20
CA TRP A 71 -4.37 27.30 10.71
C TRP A 71 -4.43 28.12 11.99
N PHE A 72 -5.61 28.64 12.32
CA PHE A 72 -5.94 29.26 13.61
C PHE A 72 -7.28 28.75 14.15
N LEU A 73 -7.51 28.93 15.46
CA LEU A 73 -8.72 28.52 16.16
C LEU A 73 -9.54 29.74 16.58
N ASP A 74 -10.75 29.87 16.02
CA ASP A 74 -11.75 30.88 16.38
C ASP A 74 -13.05 30.27 16.95
N GLY A 75 -12.96 29.03 17.42
CA GLY A 75 -14.09 28.13 17.65
C GLY A 75 -14.18 27.04 16.58
N HIS A 76 -13.64 27.30 15.38
CA HIS A 76 -13.38 26.31 14.34
C HIS A 76 -11.91 26.36 13.93
N LEU A 77 -11.38 25.26 13.38
CA LEU A 77 -10.09 25.27 12.71
C LEU A 77 -10.23 26.04 11.39
N ARG A 78 -9.60 27.20 11.29
CA ARG A 78 -9.63 28.09 10.14
C ARG A 78 -8.31 28.07 9.41
N LEU A 79 -8.36 28.14 8.08
CA LEU A 79 -7.18 28.24 7.23
C LEU A 79 -6.58 29.64 7.31
N ILE A 80 -5.27 29.73 7.56
CA ILE A 80 -4.45 30.90 7.23
C ILE A 80 -3.89 30.72 5.81
N SER A 81 -3.32 29.55 5.55
CA SER A 81 -2.77 29.19 4.24
C SER A 81 -2.87 27.68 4.01
N VAL A 82 -2.98 27.30 2.74
CA VAL A 82 -2.86 25.91 2.30
C VAL A 82 -2.17 25.88 0.95
N GLU A 83 -1.20 24.98 0.80
CA GLU A 83 -0.41 24.80 -0.42
C GLU A 83 0.01 23.34 -0.59
N HIS A 84 0.28 22.93 -1.81
CA HIS A 84 0.83 21.60 -2.09
C HIS A 84 2.28 21.48 -1.63
N GLU A 85 2.60 20.38 -0.96
CA GLU A 85 3.97 19.95 -0.72
C GLU A 85 4.38 19.06 -1.91
N MET A 86 4.99 19.68 -2.93
CA MET A 86 5.49 18.95 -4.10
C MET A 86 6.62 18.00 -3.68
N PRO A 87 6.70 16.79 -4.26
CA PRO A 87 7.82 15.90 -3.99
C PRO A 87 9.13 16.49 -4.55
N GLU A 88 10.23 16.19 -3.88
CA GLU A 88 11.57 16.63 -4.30
C GLU A 88 11.94 16.02 -5.66
N GLU A 89 11.59 14.76 -5.85
CA GLU A 89 11.73 14.04 -7.12
C GLU A 89 10.39 13.97 -7.85
N GLN A 90 10.41 13.97 -9.18
CA GLN A 90 9.19 13.84 -10.00
C GLN A 90 8.91 12.38 -10.40
N GLY A 91 9.60 11.44 -9.76
CA GLY A 91 9.52 10.02 -10.03
C GLY A 91 10.81 9.33 -9.62
N GLY A 92 10.78 8.01 -9.58
CA GLY A 92 11.91 7.21 -9.14
C GLY A 92 11.47 5.83 -8.67
N ILE A 93 12.26 5.24 -7.77
CA ILE A 93 11.92 3.99 -7.10
C ILE A 93 11.49 4.34 -5.69
N PHE A 94 10.28 3.95 -5.33
CA PHE A 94 9.81 4.01 -3.95
C PHE A 94 10.16 2.70 -3.26
N GLU A 95 10.67 2.79 -2.02
CA GLU A 95 10.84 1.67 -1.11
C GLU A 95 10.26 2.03 0.26
N GLY A 96 9.35 1.22 0.78
CA GLY A 96 8.69 1.53 2.05
C GLY A 96 7.56 0.58 2.38
N TYR A 97 6.70 0.99 3.32
CA TYR A 97 5.62 0.16 3.84
C TYR A 97 4.25 0.73 3.46
N VAL A 98 3.31 -0.16 3.16
CA VAL A 98 1.92 0.22 2.93
C VAL A 98 1.25 0.51 4.26
N LEU A 99 0.62 1.68 4.38
CA LEU A 99 -0.14 2.09 5.55
C LEU A 99 -1.65 1.86 5.36
N GLU A 100 -2.17 2.20 4.19
CA GLU A 100 -3.59 2.09 3.87
C GLU A 100 -3.77 1.79 2.39
N VAL A 101 -4.76 0.96 2.06
CA VAL A 101 -5.12 0.64 0.67
C VAL A 101 -6.55 1.09 0.44
N GLY A 102 -6.72 2.05 -0.48
CA GLY A 102 -8.02 2.48 -0.96
C GLY A 102 -8.43 1.74 -2.24
N ASP A 103 -9.50 2.21 -2.89
CA ASP A 103 -10.02 1.56 -4.10
C ASP A 103 -9.09 1.69 -5.32
N ARG A 104 -8.27 2.74 -5.36
CA ARG A 104 -7.47 3.14 -6.55
C ARG A 104 -6.11 3.74 -6.18
N TRP A 105 -5.76 3.65 -4.90
CA TRP A 105 -4.59 4.31 -4.33
C TRP A 105 -4.11 3.55 -3.11
N ILE A 106 -2.86 3.78 -2.74
CA ILE A 106 -2.28 3.35 -1.45
C ILE A 106 -1.66 4.55 -0.75
N ASP A 107 -1.75 4.61 0.58
CA ASP A 107 -0.88 5.43 1.39
C ASP A 107 0.32 4.56 1.76
N ALA A 108 1.53 5.02 1.43
CA ALA A 108 2.76 4.32 1.74
C ALA A 108 3.74 5.28 2.41
N GLN A 109 4.56 4.76 3.33
CA GLN A 109 5.58 5.50 4.04
C GLN A 109 6.95 5.00 3.63
N ASN A 110 7.78 5.92 3.12
CA ASN A 110 9.16 5.60 2.78
C ASN A 110 9.94 5.22 4.05
N LYS A 111 10.84 4.24 3.92
CA LYS A 111 11.63 3.70 5.05
C LYS A 111 12.61 4.73 5.66
N ASP A 112 13.10 5.66 4.84
CA ASP A 112 14.12 6.65 5.23
C ASP A 112 13.48 8.00 5.58
N GLU A 113 12.55 8.50 4.75
CA GLU A 113 11.93 9.82 4.97
C GLU A 113 10.89 9.78 6.10
N GLY A 114 10.25 8.62 6.31
CA GLY A 114 9.19 8.47 7.32
C GLY A 114 7.93 9.31 7.02
N LYS A 115 7.77 9.85 5.81
CA LYS A 115 6.60 10.64 5.43
C LYS A 115 5.58 9.80 4.64
N PRO A 116 4.32 9.71 5.10
CA PRO A 116 3.25 9.08 4.33
C PRO A 116 2.95 9.82 3.03
N ARG A 117 2.84 9.11 1.91
CA ARG A 117 2.44 9.66 0.61
C ARG A 117 1.37 8.77 -0.01
N ARG A 118 0.38 9.39 -0.65
CA ARG A 118 -0.63 8.68 -1.42
C ARG A 118 -0.16 8.49 -2.86
N PHE A 119 -0.11 7.24 -3.31
CA PHE A 119 0.18 6.86 -4.68
C PHE A 119 -1.06 6.30 -5.33
N TYR A 120 -1.36 6.75 -6.55
CA TYR A 120 -2.49 6.25 -7.32
C TYR A 120 -2.04 5.19 -8.30
N LEU A 121 -2.89 4.22 -8.57
CA LEU A 121 -2.64 3.24 -9.62
C LEU A 121 -2.60 3.93 -10.99
N LYS A 122 -1.78 3.40 -11.89
CA LYS A 122 -1.77 3.82 -13.29
C LYS A 122 -3.11 3.51 -13.96
N TRP A 123 -3.53 4.43 -14.83
CA TRP A 123 -4.63 4.20 -15.75
C TRP A 123 -4.09 3.55 -17.02
N ASN A 124 -4.56 2.36 -17.34
CA ASN A 124 -4.17 1.62 -18.53
C ASN A 124 -5.33 1.65 -19.53
N GLY A 125 -5.03 1.82 -20.83
CA GLY A 125 -6.02 1.83 -21.91
C GLY A 125 -6.65 3.20 -22.21
N GLY A 126 -7.76 3.19 -22.97
CA GLY A 126 -8.48 4.39 -23.40
C GLY A 126 -9.45 4.94 -22.35
N TYR A 127 -10.58 5.51 -22.77
CA TYR A 127 -11.69 5.82 -21.86
C TYR A 127 -12.25 4.53 -21.20
N PRO A 128 -12.99 4.62 -20.08
CA PRO A 128 -13.62 3.45 -19.46
C PRO A 128 -14.42 2.60 -20.45
N GLU A 129 -15.13 3.28 -21.35
CA GLU A 129 -15.94 2.68 -22.42
C GLU A 129 -15.10 1.88 -23.44
N ASN A 130 -13.81 2.22 -23.57
CA ASN A 130 -12.85 1.60 -24.47
C ASN A 130 -11.90 0.63 -23.75
N GLY A 131 -12.35 0.05 -22.63
CA GLY A 131 -11.56 -0.88 -21.83
C GLY A 131 -10.46 -0.22 -21.00
N GLY A 132 -10.52 1.10 -20.82
CA GLY A 132 -9.64 1.83 -19.91
C GLY A 132 -9.98 1.53 -18.45
N GLY A 133 -8.97 1.26 -17.64
CA GLY A 133 -9.16 0.94 -16.24
C GLY A 133 -7.90 1.12 -15.41
N TYR A 134 -8.07 1.07 -14.10
CA TYR A 134 -6.94 0.92 -13.20
C TYR A 134 -6.44 -0.51 -13.24
N ASP A 135 -5.14 -0.68 -13.05
CA ASP A 135 -4.53 -1.99 -12.91
C ASP A 135 -4.96 -2.62 -11.56
N LEU A 136 -6.02 -3.42 -11.59
CA LEU A 136 -6.62 -4.00 -10.39
C LEU A 136 -5.81 -5.18 -9.84
N GLU A 137 -5.01 -5.85 -10.66
CA GLU A 137 -4.16 -6.96 -10.22
C GLU A 137 -3.15 -6.49 -9.18
N VAL A 138 -2.51 -5.35 -9.45
CA VAL A 138 -1.61 -4.67 -8.50
C VAL A 138 -2.34 -4.32 -7.19
N LEU A 139 -3.62 -3.93 -7.27
CA LEU A 139 -4.38 -3.61 -6.07
C LEU A 139 -4.68 -4.84 -5.21
N GLU A 140 -5.03 -5.96 -5.83
CA GLU A 140 -5.28 -7.21 -5.11
C GLU A 140 -4.02 -7.73 -4.44
N GLU A 141 -2.86 -7.63 -5.11
CA GLU A 141 -1.56 -7.95 -4.54
C GLU A 141 -1.27 -7.07 -3.31
N LEU A 142 -1.46 -5.75 -3.43
CA LEU A 142 -1.23 -4.80 -2.33
C LEU A 142 -2.21 -4.95 -1.16
N LYS A 143 -3.45 -5.40 -1.40
CA LYS A 143 -4.42 -5.69 -0.33
C LYS A 143 -4.05 -6.91 0.49
N ASN A 144 -3.46 -7.92 -0.13
CA ASN A 144 -3.01 -9.15 0.52
C ASN A 144 -1.58 -9.04 1.06
N HIS A 145 -0.91 -7.92 0.81
CA HIS A 145 0.47 -7.69 1.22
C HIS A 145 0.60 -7.56 2.74
N GLU A 146 1.58 -8.24 3.32
CA GLU A 146 1.85 -8.13 4.76
C GLU A 146 2.38 -6.73 5.09
N PRO A 147 1.79 -5.99 6.05
CA PRO A 147 2.21 -4.62 6.38
C PRO A 147 3.67 -4.48 6.80
N THR A 148 4.28 -5.57 7.28
CA THR A 148 5.68 -5.61 7.74
C THR A 148 6.69 -5.78 6.61
N ASN A 149 6.25 -6.24 5.43
CA ASN A 149 7.15 -6.39 4.30
C ASN A 149 7.27 -5.04 3.56
N PRO A 150 8.47 -4.65 3.11
CA PRO A 150 8.61 -3.46 2.30
C PRO A 150 8.17 -3.74 0.86
N ILE A 151 7.45 -2.80 0.26
CA ILE A 151 7.14 -2.78 -1.17
C ILE A 151 8.15 -1.92 -1.92
N ARG A 152 8.44 -2.30 -3.16
CA ARG A 152 9.22 -1.49 -4.10
C ARG A 152 8.47 -1.29 -5.39
N PHE A 153 8.44 -0.05 -5.89
CA PHE A 153 7.78 0.24 -7.17
C PHE A 153 8.37 1.47 -7.84
N HIS A 154 8.28 1.49 -9.17
CA HIS A 154 8.52 2.70 -9.96
C HIS A 154 7.31 3.63 -9.85
N TRP A 155 7.59 4.91 -9.70
CA TRP A 155 6.57 5.94 -9.63
C TRP A 155 6.96 7.17 -10.42
N SER A 156 5.96 7.96 -10.78
CA SER A 156 6.11 9.26 -11.43
C SER A 156 5.09 10.26 -10.90
N PHE A 157 5.40 11.54 -11.04
CA PHE A 157 4.53 12.65 -10.67
C PHE A 157 4.04 13.36 -11.93
N ASP A 158 2.72 13.38 -12.13
CA ASP A 158 2.06 14.22 -13.14
C ASP A 158 1.36 15.40 -12.45
N LEU A 159 0.12 15.17 -12.03
CA LEU A 159 -0.68 15.98 -11.12
C LEU A 159 -0.71 15.33 -9.73
N ARG A 160 -0.44 14.03 -9.65
CA ARG A 160 -0.40 13.23 -8.41
C ARG A 160 0.65 12.13 -8.52
N PRO A 161 1.19 11.62 -7.42
CA PRO A 161 2.10 10.48 -7.46
C PRO A 161 1.35 9.24 -7.99
N ARG A 162 1.94 8.55 -8.96
CA ARG A 162 1.37 7.34 -9.56
C ARG A 162 2.36 6.19 -9.55
N ILE A 163 1.85 5.00 -9.30
CA ILE A 163 2.59 3.74 -9.41
C ILE A 163 2.61 3.35 -10.88
N ASP A 164 3.80 3.32 -11.47
CA ASP A 164 3.99 2.91 -12.86
C ASP A 164 4.16 1.39 -13.00
N ARG A 165 4.89 0.78 -12.08
CA ARG A 165 5.17 -0.66 -12.04
C ARG A 165 5.62 -1.08 -10.64
N VAL A 166 5.00 -2.13 -10.10
CA VAL A 166 5.51 -2.80 -8.89
C VAL A 166 6.68 -3.69 -9.26
N LEU A 167 7.75 -3.65 -8.45
CA LEU A 167 8.95 -4.47 -8.66
C LEU A 167 8.82 -5.74 -7.83
N THR A 168 8.96 -6.90 -8.47
CA THR A 168 8.96 -8.19 -7.76
C THR A 168 10.33 -8.46 -7.14
N PHE A 169 10.37 -9.32 -6.11
CA PHE A 169 11.60 -9.70 -5.41
C PHE A 169 12.70 -10.19 -6.38
N GLU A 170 12.33 -10.94 -7.42
CA GLU A 170 13.24 -11.45 -8.45
C GLU A 170 13.85 -10.34 -9.32
N GLU A 171 13.08 -9.29 -9.64
CA GLU A 171 13.57 -8.13 -10.38
C GLU A 171 14.53 -7.29 -9.53
N VAL A 172 14.26 -7.23 -8.23
CA VAL A 172 15.10 -6.54 -7.24
C VAL A 172 16.45 -7.25 -7.07
N GLU A 173 16.47 -8.58 -6.97
CA GLU A 173 17.71 -9.36 -6.82
C GLU A 173 18.58 -9.34 -8.08
N ARG A 174 17.99 -9.32 -9.28
CA ARG A 174 18.77 -9.23 -10.53
C ARG A 174 19.62 -7.97 -10.61
N ARG A 175 19.15 -6.87 -10.04
CA ARG A 175 19.90 -5.60 -10.01
C ARG A 175 21.14 -5.68 -9.10
N ALA A 176 21.12 -6.53 -8.08
CA ALA A 176 22.20 -6.61 -7.09
C ALA A 176 23.47 -7.32 -7.61
N PHE A 177 23.41 -8.06 -8.73
CA PHE A 177 24.56 -8.84 -9.22
C PHE A 177 25.13 -8.40 -10.58
N TYR A 178 24.39 -7.67 -11.42
CA TYR A 178 24.82 -7.38 -12.80
C TYR A 178 24.94 -5.89 -13.16
N ASP A 179 24.39 -4.96 -12.36
CA ASP A 179 24.48 -3.51 -12.59
C ASP A 179 25.63 -2.89 -11.79
N LEU A 180 26.83 -3.45 -11.92
CA LEU A 180 28.06 -2.75 -11.52
C LEU A 180 28.46 -1.84 -12.69
N ASP A 181 28.25 -0.52 -12.57
CA ASP A 181 28.76 0.47 -13.53
C ASP A 181 30.29 0.32 -13.71
N GLU A 182 30.98 -0.11 -12.65
CA GLU A 182 32.38 -0.52 -12.66
C GLU A 182 32.55 -1.88 -12.00
N VAL A 183 33.08 -2.84 -12.77
CA VAL A 183 33.52 -4.14 -12.24
C VAL A 183 34.66 -3.87 -11.25
N PRO A 184 34.54 -4.31 -9.97
CA PRO A 184 35.61 -4.12 -9.00
C PRO A 184 36.94 -4.66 -9.54
N PRO A 185 38.10 -4.02 -9.27
CA PRO A 185 39.39 -4.39 -9.88
C PRO A 185 39.81 -5.84 -9.67
N TRP A 186 39.29 -6.50 -8.63
CA TRP A 186 39.53 -7.91 -8.31
C TRP A 186 38.67 -8.89 -9.11
N LEU A 187 37.60 -8.41 -9.76
CA LEU A 187 36.69 -9.15 -10.64
C LEU A 187 36.95 -8.82 -12.13
N ALA A 188 37.70 -7.75 -12.40
CA ALA A 188 38.21 -7.45 -13.73
C ALA A 188 39.19 -8.55 -14.14
N LEU A 189 38.87 -9.29 -15.20
CA LEU A 189 39.84 -10.15 -15.87
C LEU A 189 41.07 -9.30 -16.21
N PRO A 190 42.29 -9.76 -15.94
CA PRO A 190 43.48 -9.01 -16.32
C PRO A 190 43.39 -8.72 -17.82
N THR A 191 43.42 -7.44 -18.18
CA THR A 191 43.48 -6.97 -19.57
C THR A 191 44.55 -7.77 -20.31
N PRO A 192 44.39 -8.07 -21.61
CA PRO A 192 45.43 -8.75 -22.36
C PRO A 192 46.66 -7.87 -22.32
N PHE A 193 47.63 -8.23 -21.48
CA PHE A 193 48.99 -7.78 -21.64
C PHE A 193 49.35 -8.08 -23.09
N GLU A 194 49.90 -7.08 -23.79
CA GLU A 194 50.63 -7.32 -25.03
C GLU A 194 51.57 -8.49 -24.76
N ILE A 195 51.24 -9.64 -25.35
CA ILE A 195 52.15 -10.77 -25.40
C ILE A 195 53.21 -10.34 -26.41
N GLU A 196 54.21 -9.60 -25.95
CA GLU A 196 55.51 -9.70 -26.60
C GLU A 196 55.84 -11.19 -26.60
N LYS A 197 55.93 -11.76 -27.81
CA LYS A 197 56.28 -13.17 -28.00
C LYS A 197 57.48 -13.50 -27.11
N PRO A 198 57.36 -14.39 -26.11
CA PRO A 198 58.54 -14.82 -25.39
C PRO A 198 59.45 -15.56 -26.39
N PRO A 199 60.77 -15.35 -26.34
CA PRO A 199 61.68 -16.17 -27.13
C PRO A 199 61.46 -17.62 -26.70
N LYS A 200 61.31 -18.51 -27.70
CA LYS A 200 61.17 -19.96 -27.49
C LYS A 200 62.21 -20.42 -26.47
N ARG A 201 61.74 -20.78 -25.28
CA ARG A 201 62.49 -21.59 -24.33
C ARG A 201 61.81 -22.95 -24.31
N ASP A 202 62.54 -23.94 -24.78
CA ASP A 202 62.20 -25.35 -24.62
C ASP A 202 62.16 -25.65 -23.12
N VAL A 203 60.97 -25.60 -22.53
CA VAL A 203 60.74 -26.06 -21.16
C VAL A 203 59.56 -27.02 -21.24
N LEU A 204 59.87 -28.31 -21.09
CA LEU A 204 58.91 -29.39 -20.94
C LEU A 204 57.84 -29.03 -19.90
N ASN A 205 56.58 -29.32 -20.19
CA ASN A 205 55.51 -29.28 -19.20
C ASN A 205 55.78 -30.32 -18.09
N PRO A 206 55.69 -29.95 -16.80
CA PRO A 206 55.85 -30.90 -15.70
C PRO A 206 54.69 -31.92 -15.59
N PHE A 207 53.61 -31.75 -16.35
CA PHE A 207 52.50 -32.70 -16.45
C PHE A 207 52.67 -33.76 -17.55
N ASP A 208 53.66 -33.60 -18.44
CA ASP A 208 53.99 -34.62 -19.46
C ASP A 208 54.86 -35.75 -18.90
N ALA A 209 55.23 -35.69 -17.60
CA ALA A 209 56.06 -36.69 -16.93
C ALA A 209 55.26 -37.80 -16.22
N VAL A 210 53.96 -37.97 -16.51
CA VAL A 210 53.17 -39.07 -15.95
C VAL A 210 52.59 -39.91 -17.08
N THR A 211 53.35 -40.91 -17.50
CA THR A 211 52.82 -42.06 -18.23
C THR A 211 51.85 -42.81 -17.30
N ALA A 212 50.56 -42.77 -17.62
CA ALA A 212 49.55 -43.59 -16.96
C ALA A 212 49.90 -45.08 -17.13
N PRO A 213 49.87 -45.91 -16.06
CA PRO A 213 49.80 -47.36 -16.23
C PRO A 213 48.43 -47.72 -16.83
N PRO A 214 48.34 -48.71 -17.72
CA PRO A 214 47.09 -49.08 -18.35
C PRO A 214 46.22 -49.85 -17.35
N GLY A 215 45.08 -49.28 -16.99
CA GLY A 215 43.97 -50.02 -16.41
C GLY A 215 43.39 -49.42 -15.12
N GLY A 216 42.16 -48.90 -15.24
CA GLY A 216 41.24 -48.74 -14.12
C GLY A 216 40.96 -47.31 -13.71
N ASN A 217 39.68 -46.92 -13.81
CA ASN A 217 39.16 -45.72 -13.15
C ASN A 217 39.28 -45.90 -11.62
N PRO A 218 39.67 -44.88 -10.86
CA PRO A 218 39.90 -45.00 -9.41
C PRO A 218 38.61 -45.19 -8.59
N PHE A 219 37.44 -45.20 -9.23
CA PHE A 219 36.13 -45.44 -8.61
C PHE A 219 35.66 -46.90 -8.72
N ASP A 220 36.38 -47.77 -9.42
CA ASP A 220 35.98 -49.18 -9.61
C ASP A 220 36.42 -50.13 -8.47
N SER A 221 37.03 -49.60 -7.41
CA SER A 221 37.51 -50.40 -6.27
C SER A 221 36.59 -50.38 -5.04
N VAL A 222 35.29 -50.20 -5.24
CA VAL A 222 34.29 -50.39 -4.17
C VAL A 222 33.75 -51.83 -4.21
N PRO A 223 33.98 -52.67 -3.19
CA PRO A 223 33.38 -54.00 -3.15
C PRO A 223 31.87 -53.86 -3.09
N SER A 224 31.16 -54.39 -4.09
CA SER A 224 29.71 -54.55 -4.11
C SER A 224 29.27 -55.55 -3.04
N LYS A 225 29.23 -55.11 -1.79
CA LYS A 225 28.53 -55.75 -0.67
C LYS A 225 28.51 -54.75 0.49
N ASN A 226 27.48 -53.94 0.55
CA ASN A 226 26.74 -53.67 1.77
C ASN A 226 25.52 -52.82 1.45
N ALA A 227 24.44 -53.15 2.16
CA ALA A 227 23.11 -52.59 2.03
C ALA A 227 23.09 -51.06 2.09
N ASN A 228 22.07 -50.46 1.46
CA ASN A 228 21.79 -49.04 1.64
C ASN A 228 21.65 -48.74 3.14
N PRO A 229 22.23 -47.63 3.64
CA PRO A 229 22.15 -47.28 5.07
C PRO A 229 20.72 -46.94 5.50
N PHE A 230 19.78 -46.82 4.56
CA PHE A 230 18.35 -46.59 4.80
C PHE A 230 17.52 -47.87 4.90
N ASP A 231 18.08 -49.06 4.68
CA ASP A 231 17.34 -50.33 4.77
C ASP A 231 17.14 -50.83 6.22
N SER A 232 17.45 -50.01 7.23
CA SER A 232 17.28 -50.34 8.65
C SER A 232 16.33 -49.40 9.39
N VAL A 233 15.31 -48.88 8.70
CA VAL A 233 14.17 -48.22 9.36
C VAL A 233 13.12 -49.28 9.73
N PRO A 234 12.70 -49.40 11.01
CA PRO A 234 11.57 -50.25 11.36
C PRO A 234 10.30 -49.68 10.71
N THR A 235 9.51 -50.51 10.02
CA THR A 235 8.26 -50.14 9.34
C THR A 235 7.08 -49.87 10.30
N ALA A 236 7.35 -49.59 11.57
CA ALA A 236 6.32 -49.36 12.58
C ALA A 236 6.11 -47.86 12.81
N ASN A 237 4.89 -47.39 12.59
CA ASN A 237 4.46 -46.05 13.00
C ASN A 237 4.56 -45.94 14.54
N PRO A 238 5.26 -44.94 15.08
CA PRO A 238 5.48 -44.82 16.54
C PRO A 238 4.22 -44.44 17.33
N PHE A 239 3.06 -44.32 16.67
CA PHE A 239 1.77 -43.96 17.26
C PHE A 239 0.84 -45.16 17.52
N GLU A 240 1.22 -46.38 17.15
CA GLU A 240 0.34 -47.56 17.31
C GLU A 240 0.40 -48.23 18.69
N GLN A 241 1.20 -47.70 19.63
CA GLN A 241 1.13 -48.09 21.04
C GLN A 241 0.30 -47.10 21.85
N ALA A 242 -1.01 -47.07 21.58
CA ALA A 242 -2.00 -46.57 22.52
C ALA A 242 -3.20 -47.51 22.51
N ASP A 243 -3.22 -48.37 23.53
CA ASP A 243 -4.33 -49.26 23.83
C ASP A 243 -5.68 -48.53 23.85
N LYS A 244 -6.68 -49.26 23.34
CA LYS A 244 -8.11 -49.01 23.42
C LYS A 244 -8.53 -48.37 24.75
N LYS A 245 -8.89 -47.09 24.72
CA LYS A 245 -10.07 -46.52 25.40
C LYS A 245 -10.24 -45.03 25.06
N ALA A 246 -11.50 -44.68 24.81
CA ALA A 246 -12.06 -43.34 24.67
C ALA A 246 -11.72 -42.58 23.37
N SER A 247 -12.77 -42.36 22.57
CA SER A 247 -12.80 -41.33 21.53
C SER A 247 -12.43 -39.96 22.14
N PRO A 248 -11.60 -39.14 21.48
CA PRO A 248 -11.38 -37.77 21.93
C PRO A 248 -12.66 -36.97 21.68
N VAL A 249 -13.39 -36.69 22.75
CA VAL A 249 -14.47 -35.69 22.79
C VAL A 249 -13.79 -34.32 22.66
N ASN A 250 -14.24 -33.50 21.71
CA ASN A 250 -13.82 -32.11 21.60
C ASN A 250 -14.23 -31.35 22.88
N PRO A 251 -13.34 -30.56 23.50
CA PRO A 251 -13.64 -29.83 24.74
C PRO A 251 -14.65 -28.68 24.54
N PHE A 252 -15.10 -28.45 23.31
CA PHE A 252 -16.11 -27.45 22.94
C PHE A 252 -17.51 -28.05 22.70
N ASP A 253 -17.70 -29.37 22.77
CA ASP A 253 -19.01 -30.02 22.51
C ASP A 253 -19.96 -30.00 23.72
N ALA A 254 -19.56 -29.39 24.84
CA ALA A 254 -20.42 -29.18 25.98
C ALA A 254 -21.16 -27.84 25.87
N THR A 255 -22.13 -27.73 24.94
CA THR A 255 -23.32 -26.88 25.10
C THR A 255 -24.33 -27.13 23.98
N SER A 256 -25.53 -27.55 24.40
CA SER A 256 -26.83 -27.27 23.75
C SER A 256 -27.06 -27.78 22.32
N LYS A 257 -27.84 -28.86 22.20
CA LYS A 257 -28.59 -29.17 20.98
C LYS A 257 -29.61 -28.04 20.71
N GLU A 258 -29.27 -27.11 19.84
CA GLU A 258 -30.24 -26.35 19.06
C GLU A 258 -29.57 -25.91 17.75
N LYS A 259 -30.22 -26.21 16.62
CA LYS A 259 -29.76 -25.78 15.28
C LYS A 259 -29.65 -24.26 15.24
N PRO A 260 -28.57 -23.66 14.70
CA PRO A 260 -28.58 -22.25 14.38
C PRO A 260 -29.52 -22.04 13.18
N GLN A 261 -30.69 -21.49 13.46
CA GLN A 261 -31.54 -20.83 12.47
C GLN A 261 -30.86 -19.49 12.12
N PRO A 262 -30.79 -19.08 10.84
CA PRO A 262 -30.24 -17.78 10.49
C PRO A 262 -31.01 -16.68 11.23
N PRO A 263 -30.35 -15.61 11.73
CA PRO A 263 -31.05 -14.51 12.36
C PRO A 263 -32.04 -13.93 11.34
N ALA A 264 -33.32 -14.00 11.66
CA ALA A 264 -34.36 -13.37 10.86
C ALA A 264 -34.06 -11.87 10.78
N ASN A 265 -34.09 -11.32 9.57
CA ASN A 265 -33.98 -9.89 9.37
C ASN A 265 -35.08 -9.18 10.17
N PRO A 266 -34.77 -8.12 10.92
CA PRO A 266 -35.77 -7.36 11.67
C PRO A 266 -36.79 -6.65 10.76
N PHE A 267 -36.59 -6.70 9.44
CA PHE A 267 -37.48 -6.15 8.42
C PHE A 267 -38.51 -7.17 7.87
N ASP A 268 -38.35 -8.46 8.13
CA ASP A 268 -39.28 -9.50 7.63
C ASP A 268 -40.53 -9.68 8.51
N ALA A 269 -40.62 -8.96 9.63
CA ALA A 269 -41.79 -8.95 10.52
C ALA A 269 -42.77 -7.79 10.24
N VAL A 270 -42.73 -7.19 9.06
CA VAL A 270 -43.76 -6.23 8.62
C VAL A 270 -44.64 -6.89 7.58
N GLY A 271 -45.62 -7.65 8.09
CA GLY A 271 -46.79 -8.01 7.29
C GLY A 271 -47.40 -6.76 6.66
N GLU A 272 -47.81 -6.89 5.41
CA GLU A 272 -48.43 -5.90 4.53
C GLU A 272 -49.30 -4.87 5.27
N LYS A 273 -48.67 -3.76 5.67
CA LYS A 273 -49.38 -2.51 5.98
C LYS A 273 -48.61 -1.40 5.31
N LYS A 274 -49.22 -0.88 4.24
CA LYS A 274 -48.87 0.36 3.56
C LYS A 274 -48.48 1.40 4.61
N ALA A 275 -47.21 1.80 4.64
CA ALA A 275 -46.74 2.84 5.53
C ALA A 275 -47.52 4.13 5.23
N ALA A 276 -48.39 4.54 6.15
CA ALA A 276 -49.08 5.82 6.05
C ALA A 276 -48.03 6.92 6.18
N ASN A 277 -47.92 7.80 5.18
CA ASN A 277 -47.04 8.95 5.25
C ASN A 277 -47.51 9.86 6.40
N PRO A 278 -46.65 10.21 7.37
CA PRO A 278 -47.03 11.09 8.47
C PRO A 278 -47.31 12.54 8.02
N PHE A 279 -47.11 12.84 6.74
CA PHE A 279 -47.37 14.15 6.12
C PHE A 279 -48.65 14.19 5.27
N GLU A 280 -49.39 13.08 5.12
CA GLU A 280 -50.59 13.03 4.26
C GLU A 280 -51.79 13.80 4.84
N ASN A 281 -51.79 14.13 6.13
CA ASN A 281 -52.88 14.84 6.81
C ASN A 281 -52.47 16.21 7.38
N LEU A 282 -51.36 16.79 6.93
CA LEU A 282 -51.03 18.17 7.31
C LEU A 282 -51.80 19.15 6.42
N PRO A 283 -52.53 20.13 6.99
CA PRO A 283 -53.10 21.20 6.18
C PRO A 283 -51.97 21.93 5.48
N LEU A 284 -52.09 22.08 4.15
CA LEU A 284 -51.15 22.89 3.37
C LEU A 284 -51.14 24.30 3.96
N PRO A 285 -49.97 24.90 4.23
CA PRO A 285 -49.90 26.30 4.64
C PRO A 285 -50.50 27.16 3.53
N ASN A 286 -51.50 27.98 3.88
CA ASN A 286 -52.13 28.92 2.96
C ASN A 286 -51.06 29.77 2.26
N ASN A 287 -51.14 29.82 0.93
CA ASN A 287 -50.26 30.61 0.09
C ASN A 287 -50.45 32.10 0.42
N PRO A 288 -49.40 32.84 0.83
CA PRO A 288 -49.53 34.23 1.29
C PRO A 288 -49.77 35.25 0.15
N PHE A 289 -49.98 34.79 -1.08
CA PHE A 289 -50.17 35.62 -2.28
C PHE A 289 -51.62 35.64 -2.80
N ASP A 290 -52.57 35.00 -2.11
CA ASP A 290 -53.96 34.88 -2.59
C ASP A 290 -54.90 35.93 -1.99
N SER A 291 -54.42 37.16 -1.82
CA SER A 291 -55.21 38.27 -1.28
C SER A 291 -54.94 39.58 -2.01
N THR A 292 -55.22 39.58 -3.32
CA THR A 292 -55.39 40.82 -4.08
C THR A 292 -56.45 40.65 -5.17
N GLU A 293 -57.73 40.50 -4.81
CA GLU A 293 -58.85 40.86 -5.69
C GLU A 293 -60.09 41.27 -4.88
N LYS A 294 -60.20 42.58 -4.60
CA LYS A 294 -61.38 43.46 -4.79
C LYS A 294 -61.27 44.73 -3.95
#